data_AF-A0A2E3BZ70-F1
#
_entry.id   AF-A0A2E3BZ70-F1
#
_cell.length_a   1.000
_cell.length_b   1.000
_cell.length_c   1.000
_cell.angle_alpha   90.00
_cell.angle_beta   90.00
_cell.angle_gamma   90.00
#
_symmetry.space_group_name_H-M   'P 1'
#
loop_
_entity.id
_entity.type
_entity.pdbx_description
1 polymer ?
#
loop_
_entity_poly.entity_id
_entity_poly.type
_entity_poly.pdbx_seq_one_letter_code
_entity_poly.pdbx_strand_id
1 'polypeptide(L)'
;MQFVSVLGDTNQTEDFTQDDFIIEKKKKPKSAYKLNGRIIKYDNRTMVWYRGLRKQKIDPIICDEVSEDIAFKFKDRWDPYTGERIEEDPYGSLYFNPVHLLYYYYSNRLNKLWSYSEGEYQGYYDDGVGAGENFNVKGRGDYPEWYLFRLPIPDCYLTKSHNNNVVTMGPKLSKDELEQIDSLMKLPKLISQYKNFYKKNPPSILHMKKYYDLAISNNVQIDEEKEFLTDEEKLLSDAELKNKINRNAVIKLSKL
;
A
#
# COMPACT_ATOMS: atom_id res chain seq x y z
N MET A 1 -50.89 -54.33 -49.96
CA MET A 1 -50.87 -53.99 -51.39
C MET A 1 -49.64 -53.12 -51.61
N GLN A 2 -48.74 -53.59 -52.47
CA GLN A 2 -47.53 -52.96 -53.02
C GLN A 2 -46.32 -52.61 -52.12
N PHE A 3 -45.20 -53.22 -52.56
CA PHE A 3 -43.79 -53.11 -52.19
C PHE A 3 -43.10 -51.91 -52.87
N VAL A 4 -41.78 -51.79 -52.61
CA VAL A 4 -40.71 -51.06 -53.36
C VAL A 4 -40.31 -49.73 -52.69
N SER A 5 -39.07 -49.33 -52.43
CA SER A 5 -37.71 -49.91 -52.54
C SER A 5 -36.73 -49.12 -51.67
N VAL A 6 -35.64 -49.78 -51.26
CA VAL A 6 -34.43 -49.23 -50.66
C VAL A 6 -33.49 -48.69 -51.75
N LEU A 7 -32.74 -47.62 -51.44
CA LEU A 7 -31.31 -47.34 -51.74
C LEU A 7 -31.04 -45.87 -52.12
N GLY A 8 -30.02 -45.29 -51.48
CA GLY A 8 -29.49 -43.98 -51.81
C GLY A 8 -28.47 -43.48 -50.79
N ASP A 9 -27.32 -44.13 -50.72
CA ASP A 9 -26.10 -43.60 -50.08
C ASP A 9 -25.60 -42.37 -50.84
N THR A 10 -25.31 -41.27 -50.13
CA THR A 10 -24.27 -40.32 -50.54
C THR A 10 -23.58 -39.76 -49.30
N ASN A 11 -22.37 -40.26 -49.06
CA ASN A 11 -21.36 -39.64 -48.23
C ASN A 11 -21.06 -38.23 -48.75
N GLN A 12 -21.37 -37.20 -47.95
CA GLN A 12 -20.76 -35.88 -48.12
C GLN A 12 -19.49 -35.85 -47.28
N THR A 13 -18.36 -36.09 -47.93
CA THR A 13 -17.04 -35.74 -47.41
C THR A 13 -16.93 -34.21 -47.36
N GLU A 14 -16.82 -33.69 -46.15
CA GLU A 14 -16.50 -32.31 -45.85
C GLU A 14 -15.11 -31.97 -46.38
N ASP A 15 -15.04 -31.10 -47.37
CA ASP A 15 -13.79 -30.52 -47.87
C ASP A 15 -13.62 -29.15 -47.18
N PHE A 16 -13.20 -29.18 -45.92
CA PHE A 16 -12.73 -27.97 -45.23
C PHE A 16 -11.30 -27.71 -45.67
N THR A 17 -11.15 -26.80 -46.63
CA THR A 17 -9.87 -26.18 -46.97
C THR A 17 -9.26 -25.60 -45.69
N GLN A 18 -8.12 -26.16 -45.31
CA GLN A 18 -7.27 -25.69 -44.23
C GLN A 18 -6.68 -24.35 -44.65
N ASP A 19 -7.47 -23.29 -44.54
CA ASP A 19 -6.97 -21.92 -44.63
C ASP A 19 -5.93 -21.74 -43.54
N ASP A 20 -4.69 -21.54 -43.98
CA ASP A 20 -3.53 -21.23 -43.16
C ASP A 20 -3.84 -20.04 -42.26
N PHE A 21 -4.28 -20.32 -41.03
CA PHE A 21 -4.26 -19.36 -39.95
C PHE A 21 -2.79 -19.05 -39.63
N ILE A 22 -2.24 -18.07 -40.34
CA ILE A 22 -1.01 -17.40 -39.94
C ILE A 22 -1.34 -16.72 -38.61
N ILE A 23 -1.07 -17.42 -37.51
CA ILE A 23 -1.02 -16.83 -36.18
C ILE A 23 0.19 -15.90 -36.20
N GLU A 24 -0.03 -14.63 -36.55
CA GLU A 24 0.96 -13.58 -36.33
C GLU A 24 1.35 -13.61 -34.85
N LYS A 25 2.56 -14.10 -34.57
CA LYS A 25 3.15 -14.00 -33.23
C LYS A 25 3.19 -12.53 -32.87
N LYS A 26 2.21 -12.06 -32.08
CA LYS A 26 2.18 -10.70 -31.51
C LYS A 26 3.57 -10.40 -30.96
N LYS A 27 4.27 -9.41 -31.56
CA LYS A 27 5.57 -8.93 -31.09
C LYS A 27 5.42 -8.63 -29.60
N LYS A 28 6.15 -9.38 -28.75
CA LYS A 28 6.17 -9.13 -27.32
C LYS A 28 6.57 -7.67 -27.11
N PRO A 29 5.80 -6.85 -26.38
CA PRO A 29 6.22 -5.49 -26.10
C PRO A 29 7.59 -5.55 -25.41
N LYS A 30 8.57 -4.81 -25.93
CA LYS A 30 9.90 -4.69 -25.32
C LYS A 30 9.70 -4.22 -23.87
N SER A 31 9.91 -5.09 -22.89
CA SER A 31 9.94 -4.68 -21.49
C SER A 31 11.18 -3.81 -21.32
N ALA A 32 11.02 -2.50 -21.28
CA ALA A 32 12.16 -1.60 -21.19
C ALA A 32 12.13 -0.84 -19.86
N TYR A 33 11.82 -1.55 -18.76
CA TYR A 33 12.36 -1.10 -17.48
C TYR A 33 13.88 -1.11 -17.63
N LYS A 34 14.46 0.08 -17.63
CA LYS A 34 15.89 0.29 -17.60
C LYS A 34 16.25 0.82 -16.23
N LEU A 35 17.38 0.37 -15.71
CA LEU A 35 18.05 0.98 -14.56
C LEU A 35 19.52 1.11 -14.94
N ASN A 36 20.06 2.32 -14.87
CA ASN A 36 21.44 2.60 -15.26
C ASN A 36 21.80 2.06 -16.66
N GLY A 37 20.87 2.21 -17.61
CA GLY A 37 21.04 1.73 -19.00
C GLY A 37 20.85 0.22 -19.22
N ARG A 38 20.66 -0.59 -18.17
CA ARG A 38 20.47 -2.05 -18.27
C ARG A 38 19.00 -2.42 -18.20
N ILE A 39 18.57 -3.37 -19.03
CA ILE A 39 17.20 -3.90 -18.99
C ILE A 39 17.03 -4.76 -17.75
N ILE A 40 16.09 -4.40 -16.88
CA ILE A 40 15.68 -5.22 -15.74
C ILE A 40 14.56 -6.17 -16.17
N LYS A 41 14.65 -7.41 -15.71
CA LYS A 41 13.57 -8.41 -15.83
C LYS A 41 12.90 -8.60 -14.47
N TYR A 42 11.81 -7.87 -14.26
CA TYR A 42 10.94 -8.10 -13.12
C TYR A 42 10.13 -9.39 -13.27
N ASP A 43 9.57 -9.83 -12.15
CA ASP A 43 8.73 -11.01 -12.04
C ASP A 43 7.36 -10.85 -12.71
N ASN A 44 6.56 -11.91 -12.71
CA ASN A 44 5.24 -11.89 -13.33
C ASN A 44 4.28 -10.97 -12.57
N ARG A 45 4.42 -10.84 -11.25
CA ARG A 45 3.61 -9.95 -10.42
C ARG A 45 3.76 -8.51 -10.89
N THR A 46 5.00 -8.05 -11.08
CA THR A 46 5.29 -6.70 -11.59
C THR A 46 4.89 -6.55 -13.06
N MET A 47 5.35 -7.48 -13.91
CA MET A 47 5.26 -7.30 -15.37
C MET A 47 3.86 -7.55 -15.94
N VAL A 48 3.06 -8.40 -15.30
CA VAL A 48 1.74 -8.79 -15.78
C VAL A 48 0.66 -8.21 -14.88
N TRP A 49 0.68 -8.54 -13.59
CA TRP A 49 -0.39 -8.16 -12.66
C TRP A 49 -0.45 -6.65 -12.46
N TYR A 50 0.60 -6.05 -11.89
CA TYR A 50 0.62 -4.60 -11.63
C TYR A 50 0.54 -3.76 -12.90
N ARG A 51 1.09 -4.23 -14.02
CA ARG A 51 0.90 -3.58 -15.32
C ARG A 51 -0.57 -3.62 -15.78
N GLY A 52 -1.25 -4.75 -15.55
CA GLY A 52 -2.68 -4.90 -15.80
C GLY A 52 -3.50 -3.92 -14.97
N LEU A 53 -3.22 -3.83 -13.67
CA LEU A 53 -3.88 -2.90 -12.75
C LEU A 53 -3.75 -1.44 -13.22
N ARG A 54 -2.55 -0.99 -13.60
CA ARG A 54 -2.33 0.36 -14.14
C ARG A 54 -3.17 0.63 -15.38
N LYS A 55 -3.17 -0.31 -16.33
CA LYS A 55 -3.90 -0.17 -17.61
C LYS A 55 -5.42 -0.07 -17.38
N GLN A 56 -5.93 -0.84 -16.42
CA GLN A 56 -7.36 -0.90 -16.11
C GLN A 56 -7.77 0.09 -15.02
N LYS A 57 -6.82 0.85 -14.45
CA LYS A 57 -7.05 1.79 -13.33
C LYS A 57 -7.67 1.09 -12.12
N ILE A 58 -7.21 -0.12 -11.81
CA ILE A 58 -7.68 -0.92 -10.69
C ILE A 58 -6.85 -0.63 -9.45
N ASP A 59 -7.53 -0.45 -8.32
CA ASP A 59 -6.92 -0.31 -6.99
C ASP A 59 -6.16 -1.60 -6.60
N PRO A 60 -4.85 -1.53 -6.32
CA PRO A 60 -4.08 -2.69 -5.92
C PRO A 60 -4.47 -3.33 -4.58
N ILE A 61 -5.15 -2.60 -3.70
CA ILE A 61 -5.55 -3.06 -2.35
C ILE A 61 -6.83 -3.88 -2.44
N ILE A 62 -7.86 -3.34 -3.11
CA ILE A 62 -9.19 -3.94 -3.16
C ILE A 62 -9.51 -4.67 -4.47
N CYS A 63 -8.68 -4.49 -5.50
CA CYS A 63 -8.87 -5.07 -6.83
C CYS A 63 -10.13 -4.61 -7.57
N ASP A 64 -10.59 -3.37 -7.31
CA ASP A 64 -11.72 -2.74 -8.01
C ASP A 64 -11.27 -1.55 -8.88
N GLU A 65 -12.02 -1.26 -9.94
CA GLU A 65 -11.78 -0.10 -10.80
C GLU A 65 -11.99 1.22 -10.04
N VAL A 66 -11.08 2.17 -10.27
CA VAL A 66 -11.12 3.50 -9.65
C VAL A 66 -11.28 4.55 -10.74
N SER A 67 -12.25 5.45 -10.53
CA SER A 67 -12.44 6.58 -11.43
C SER A 67 -11.28 7.57 -11.29
N GLU A 68 -10.75 7.99 -12.44
CA GLU A 68 -9.50 8.74 -12.52
C GLU A 68 -9.54 10.13 -11.88
N ASP A 69 -10.73 10.74 -11.83
CA ASP A 69 -11.01 12.05 -11.24
C ASP A 69 -10.93 12.06 -9.70
N ILE A 70 -11.08 10.89 -9.07
CA ILE A 70 -11.09 10.73 -7.60
C ILE A 70 -9.99 9.81 -7.09
N ALA A 71 -9.12 9.30 -7.97
CA ALA A 71 -8.04 8.40 -7.61
C ALA A 71 -6.83 9.16 -7.05
N PHE A 72 -6.20 8.60 -6.01
CA PHE A 72 -4.82 8.93 -5.68
C PHE A 72 -3.90 8.21 -6.68
N LYS A 73 -2.97 8.94 -7.30
CA LYS A 73 -2.10 8.41 -8.37
C LYS A 73 -0.65 8.41 -7.92
N PHE A 74 -0.07 7.23 -7.75
CA PHE A 74 1.34 7.06 -7.44
C PHE A 74 2.13 6.80 -8.71
N LYS A 75 3.07 7.68 -9.07
CA LYS A 75 3.75 7.68 -10.38
C LYS A 75 5.10 6.97 -10.38
N ASP A 76 5.76 6.89 -9.24
CA ASP A 76 7.16 6.51 -9.19
C ASP A 76 7.35 4.99 -9.12
N ARG A 77 8.52 4.55 -9.56
CA ARG A 77 9.11 3.27 -9.18
C ARG A 77 9.91 3.41 -7.91
N TRP A 78 10.12 2.30 -7.24
CA TRP A 78 10.96 2.24 -6.06
C TRP A 78 11.81 0.98 -6.05
N ASP A 79 12.88 1.00 -5.26
CA ASP A 79 13.60 -0.20 -4.88
C ASP A 79 12.77 -0.96 -3.83
N PRO A 80 12.31 -2.19 -4.10
CA PRO A 80 11.44 -2.91 -3.17
C PRO A 80 12.12 -3.31 -1.85
N TYR A 81 13.45 -3.28 -1.76
CA TYR A 81 14.18 -3.66 -0.56
C TYR A 81 14.44 -2.49 0.39
N THR A 82 14.43 -1.26 -0.12
CA THR A 82 14.64 -0.04 0.68
C THR A 82 13.41 0.87 0.74
N GLY A 83 12.52 0.75 -0.25
CA GLY A 83 11.42 1.68 -0.50
C GLY A 83 11.89 3.03 -1.06
N GLU A 84 13.15 3.15 -1.49
CA GLU A 84 13.64 4.40 -2.09
C GLU A 84 13.05 4.60 -3.49
N ARG A 85 12.57 5.80 -3.76
CA ARG A 85 12.05 6.18 -5.09
C ARG A 85 13.20 6.26 -6.09
N ILE A 86 12.92 5.85 -7.32
CA ILE A 86 13.91 5.82 -8.40
C ILE A 86 13.55 6.87 -9.45
N GLU A 87 12.50 6.61 -10.23
CA GLU A 87 12.07 7.46 -11.34
C GLU A 87 10.61 7.14 -11.68
N GLU A 88 9.99 7.94 -12.54
CA GLU A 88 8.62 7.70 -13.00
C GLU A 88 8.49 6.32 -13.67
N ASP A 89 7.36 5.66 -13.42
CA ASP A 89 7.07 4.35 -13.99
C ASP A 89 6.73 4.49 -15.49
N PRO A 90 7.47 3.83 -16.41
CA PRO A 90 7.16 3.87 -17.84
C PRO A 90 5.80 3.26 -18.22
N TYR A 91 5.13 2.55 -17.32
CA TYR A 91 3.79 1.99 -17.52
C TYR A 91 2.68 2.83 -16.89
N GLY A 92 3.02 3.99 -16.34
CA GLY A 92 2.07 4.93 -15.74
C GLY A 92 1.83 4.70 -14.25
N SER A 93 0.88 5.46 -13.70
CA SER A 93 0.61 5.48 -12.27
C SER A 93 -0.11 4.23 -11.77
N LEU A 94 0.16 3.85 -10.52
CA LEU A 94 -0.77 3.04 -9.73
C LEU A 94 -1.90 3.94 -9.23
N TYR A 95 -3.13 3.46 -9.38
CA TYR A 95 -4.35 4.17 -8.99
C TYR A 95 -4.85 3.58 -7.69
N PHE A 96 -5.12 4.40 -6.68
CA PHE A 96 -5.69 3.97 -5.41
C PHE A 96 -7.00 4.70 -5.17
N ASN A 97 -7.97 3.97 -4.63
CA ASN A 97 -9.16 4.55 -4.05
C ASN A 97 -8.78 5.17 -2.70
N PRO A 98 -8.91 6.51 -2.54
CA PRO A 98 -8.50 7.19 -1.31
C PRO A 98 -9.25 6.69 -0.07
N VAL A 99 -10.48 6.19 -0.22
CA VAL A 99 -11.30 5.67 0.88
C VAL A 99 -10.65 4.43 1.50
N HIS A 100 -10.21 3.49 0.67
CA HIS A 100 -9.59 2.24 1.14
C HIS A 100 -8.15 2.46 1.56
N LEU A 101 -7.41 3.33 0.87
CA LEU A 101 -6.07 3.71 1.27
C LEU A 101 -6.06 4.42 2.64
N LEU A 102 -6.97 5.36 2.89
CA LEU A 102 -7.13 6.00 4.21
C LEU A 102 -7.47 4.97 5.28
N TYR A 103 -8.41 4.07 4.99
CA TYR A 103 -8.82 3.05 5.96
C TYR A 103 -7.71 2.03 6.25
N TYR A 104 -6.85 1.72 5.28
CA TYR A 104 -5.66 0.92 5.50
C TYR A 104 -4.77 1.57 6.58
N TYR A 105 -4.44 2.85 6.43
CA TYR A 105 -3.64 3.55 7.44
C TYR A 105 -4.36 3.63 8.78
N TYR A 106 -5.67 3.92 8.75
CA TYR A 106 -6.48 3.97 9.96
C TYR A 106 -6.47 2.65 10.73
N SER A 107 -6.74 1.53 10.06
CA SER A 107 -6.83 0.22 10.70
C SER A 107 -5.48 -0.28 11.23
N ASN A 108 -4.38 0.10 10.59
CA ASN A 108 -3.03 -0.31 10.98
C ASN A 108 -2.30 0.71 11.89
N ARG A 109 -2.95 1.84 12.25
CA ARG A 109 -2.28 2.95 12.95
C ARG A 109 -1.65 2.62 14.29
N LEU A 110 -2.11 1.56 14.96
CA LEU A 110 -1.62 1.13 16.26
C LEU A 110 -0.67 -0.07 16.18
N ASN A 111 -0.44 -0.64 14.99
CA ASN A 111 0.46 -1.77 14.82
C ASN A 111 1.85 -1.39 15.32
N LYS A 112 2.45 -2.28 16.13
CA LYS A 112 3.76 -2.09 16.78
C LYS A 112 3.81 -0.97 17.82
N LEU A 113 2.72 -0.23 18.05
CA LEU A 113 2.64 0.80 19.09
C LEU A 113 1.82 0.35 20.29
N TRP A 114 0.83 -0.50 20.05
CA TRP A 114 -0.08 -1.00 21.08
C TRP A 114 -0.39 -2.47 20.83
N SER A 115 -0.22 -3.28 21.86
CA SER A 115 -0.59 -4.69 21.87
C SER A 115 -1.90 -4.85 22.63
N TYR A 116 -2.91 -5.39 21.96
CA TYR A 116 -4.15 -5.78 22.60
C TYR A 116 -3.93 -7.10 23.33
N SER A 117 -4.29 -7.15 24.60
CA SER A 117 -4.35 -8.38 25.37
C SER A 117 -5.62 -9.16 25.04
N GLU A 118 -5.52 -10.48 25.08
CA GLU A 118 -6.68 -11.36 25.06
C GLU A 118 -7.28 -11.46 26.48
N GLY A 119 -8.60 -11.48 26.59
CA GLY A 119 -9.32 -11.67 27.85
C GLY A 119 -9.47 -10.39 28.70
N GLU A 120 -9.27 -10.53 30.02
CA GLU A 120 -9.53 -9.46 31.02
C GLU A 120 -8.33 -8.54 31.28
N TYR A 121 -7.19 -8.79 30.66
CA TYR A 121 -6.01 -7.95 30.85
C TYR A 121 -6.13 -6.63 30.09
N GLN A 122 -5.44 -5.60 30.57
CA GLN A 122 -5.29 -4.35 29.85
C GLN A 122 -4.21 -4.48 28.77
N GLY A 123 -4.44 -3.86 27.61
CA GLY A 123 -3.42 -3.76 26.58
C GLY A 123 -2.20 -2.96 27.05
N TYR A 124 -1.09 -3.06 26.33
CA TYR A 124 0.17 -2.42 26.68
C TYR A 124 0.87 -1.80 25.46
N TYR A 125 1.76 -0.84 25.72
CA TYR A 125 2.59 -0.23 24.68
C TYR A 125 3.62 -1.23 24.15
N ASP A 126 3.78 -1.28 22.84
CA ASP A 126 4.66 -2.24 22.15
C ASP A 126 5.99 -1.59 21.72
N ASP A 127 6.92 -2.39 21.20
CA ASP A 127 8.32 -2.06 20.92
C ASP A 127 8.53 -0.86 19.96
N GLY A 128 7.50 -0.44 19.22
CA GLY A 128 7.56 0.67 18.28
C GLY A 128 7.48 2.07 18.91
N VAL A 129 7.05 2.18 20.17
CA VAL A 129 6.97 3.48 20.85
C VAL A 129 8.38 4.04 21.07
N GLY A 130 8.68 5.19 20.45
CA GLY A 130 9.99 5.83 20.49
C GLY A 130 11.10 5.14 19.67
N ALA A 131 10.77 4.16 18.82
CA ALA A 131 11.75 3.35 18.09
C ALA A 131 12.39 4.04 16.85
N GLY A 132 11.91 5.23 16.48
CA GLY A 132 12.28 5.97 15.28
C GLY A 132 11.64 5.40 14.00
N GLU A 133 11.83 6.09 12.88
CA GLU A 133 11.26 5.69 11.58
C GLU A 133 11.78 4.34 11.05
N ASN A 134 12.98 3.93 11.46
CA ASN A 134 13.55 2.63 11.11
C ASN A 134 13.10 1.51 12.07
N PHE A 135 12.29 1.81 13.08
CA PHE A 135 11.86 0.86 14.11
C PHE A 135 13.04 0.06 14.67
N ASN A 136 14.04 0.75 15.23
CA ASN A 136 15.19 0.08 15.83
C ASN A 136 14.75 -0.60 17.13
N VAL A 137 14.61 -1.92 17.10
CA VAL A 137 14.28 -2.72 18.29
C VAL A 137 15.58 -3.25 18.88
N LYS A 138 15.88 -2.81 20.09
CA LYS A 138 17.13 -3.16 20.79
C LYS A 138 17.32 -4.68 20.85
N GLY A 139 18.43 -5.15 20.29
CA GLY A 139 18.78 -6.58 20.24
C GLY A 139 18.13 -7.38 19.11
N ARG A 140 17.25 -6.78 18.30
CA ARG A 140 16.63 -7.42 17.13
C ARG A 140 17.02 -6.78 15.79
N GLY A 141 17.27 -5.47 15.78
CA GLY A 141 17.73 -4.74 14.59
C GLY A 141 16.72 -3.70 14.10
N ASP A 142 16.87 -3.30 12.83
CA ASP A 142 16.02 -2.30 12.17
C ASP A 142 14.91 -2.98 11.35
N TYR A 143 13.71 -2.41 11.42
CA TYR A 143 12.51 -2.86 10.71
C TYR A 143 11.86 -1.70 9.95
N PRO A 144 12.54 -1.09 8.97
CA PRO A 144 12.02 0.08 8.25
C PRO A 144 10.72 -0.19 7.49
N GLU A 145 10.38 -1.45 7.21
CA GLU A 145 9.12 -1.89 6.63
C GLU A 145 7.92 -1.73 7.58
N TRP A 146 8.13 -1.59 8.89
CA TRP A 146 7.06 -1.37 9.87
C TRP A 146 6.54 0.07 9.86
N TYR A 147 7.22 0.99 9.19
CA TYR A 147 6.76 2.38 9.06
C TYR A 147 5.44 2.45 8.28
N LEU A 148 4.38 2.96 8.94
CA LEU A 148 3.00 2.91 8.48
C LEU A 148 2.76 3.66 7.17
N PHE A 149 3.29 4.88 7.01
CA PHE A 149 2.99 5.74 5.86
C PHE A 149 3.85 5.40 4.64
N ARG A 150 3.90 4.11 4.32
CA ARG A 150 4.41 3.56 3.07
C ARG A 150 3.25 3.12 2.20
N LEU A 151 3.47 3.12 0.88
CA LEU A 151 2.51 2.52 -0.03
C LEU A 151 2.29 1.04 0.34
N PRO A 152 1.04 0.57 0.49
CA PRO A 152 0.73 -0.79 0.97
C PRO A 152 0.89 -1.86 -0.14
N ILE A 153 2.02 -1.81 -0.84
CA ILE A 153 2.39 -2.70 -1.94
C ILE A 153 3.85 -3.11 -1.76
N PRO A 154 4.13 -4.15 -0.96
CA PRO A 154 5.50 -4.60 -0.73
C PRO A 154 6.04 -5.47 -1.88
N ASP A 155 5.20 -5.98 -2.77
CA ASP A 155 5.52 -7.04 -3.75
C ASP A 155 5.60 -6.52 -5.21
N CYS A 156 5.85 -5.22 -5.41
CA CYS A 156 6.07 -4.64 -6.74
C CYS A 156 7.57 -4.43 -7.03
N TYR A 157 7.96 -4.51 -8.31
CA TYR A 157 9.34 -4.36 -8.79
C TYR A 157 10.34 -5.41 -8.29
N LEU A 158 9.85 -6.59 -7.91
CA LEU A 158 10.70 -7.73 -7.59
C LEU A 158 11.27 -8.36 -8.87
N THR A 159 12.54 -8.75 -8.82
CA THR A 159 13.18 -9.47 -9.94
C THR A 159 12.75 -10.93 -9.97
N LYS A 160 12.85 -11.58 -11.14
CA LYS A 160 12.51 -13.02 -11.27
C LYS A 160 13.32 -13.94 -10.35
N SER A 161 14.51 -13.52 -9.96
CA SER A 161 15.41 -14.25 -9.07
C SER A 161 15.34 -13.78 -7.62
N HIS A 162 14.30 -13.01 -7.26
CA HIS A 162 14.10 -12.57 -5.88
C HIS A 162 13.97 -13.77 -4.93
N ASN A 163 14.56 -13.62 -3.74
CA ASN A 163 14.46 -14.58 -2.66
C ASN A 163 13.32 -14.17 -1.72
N ASN A 164 12.27 -15.00 -1.65
CA ASN A 164 11.08 -14.76 -0.82
C ASN A 164 11.36 -14.67 0.69
N ASN A 165 12.59 -14.95 1.14
CA ASN A 165 13.00 -14.75 2.53
C ASN A 165 13.46 -13.31 2.83
N VAL A 166 13.60 -12.46 1.81
CA VAL A 166 14.01 -11.06 1.98
C VAL A 166 12.76 -10.20 2.15
N VAL A 167 12.74 -9.39 3.21
CA VAL A 167 11.66 -8.44 3.48
C VAL A 167 11.65 -7.34 2.43
N THR A 168 10.47 -6.97 1.97
CA THR A 168 10.26 -5.94 0.95
C THR A 168 9.24 -4.91 1.45
N MET A 169 9.25 -3.72 0.88
CA MET A 169 8.42 -2.62 1.32
C MET A 169 8.08 -1.64 0.19
N GLY A 170 6.97 -0.95 0.36
CA GLY A 170 6.61 0.19 -0.47
C GLY A 170 7.39 1.46 -0.10
N PRO A 171 7.35 2.49 -0.96
CA PRO A 171 7.99 3.76 -0.71
C PRO A 171 7.20 4.55 0.32
N LYS A 172 7.91 5.38 1.09
CA LYS A 172 7.27 6.35 1.99
C LYS A 172 6.47 7.36 1.15
N LEU A 173 5.27 7.68 1.62
CA LEU A 173 4.49 8.77 1.06
C LEU A 173 5.11 10.12 1.43
N SER A 174 5.18 11.03 0.46
CA SER A 174 5.63 12.39 0.70
C SER A 174 4.53 13.19 1.43
N LYS A 175 4.92 14.36 1.97
CA LYS A 175 3.95 15.28 2.56
C LYS A 175 2.87 15.69 1.55
N ASP A 176 3.28 16.06 0.33
CA ASP A 176 2.37 16.49 -0.73
C ASP A 176 1.37 15.39 -1.13
N GLU A 177 1.81 14.12 -1.15
CA GLU A 177 0.94 12.99 -1.42
C GLU A 177 -0.08 12.75 -0.31
N LEU A 178 0.32 12.91 0.95
CA LEU A 178 -0.60 12.82 2.08
C LEU A 178 -1.60 13.98 2.09
N GLU A 179 -1.16 15.18 1.73
CA GLU A 179 -2.02 16.34 1.54
C GLU A 179 -2.99 16.14 0.37
N GLN A 180 -2.55 15.47 -0.70
CA GLN A 180 -3.42 15.09 -1.81
C GLN A 180 -4.49 14.10 -1.37
N ILE A 181 -4.12 13.06 -0.61
CA ILE A 181 -5.08 12.08 -0.07
C ILE A 181 -6.09 12.79 0.85
N ASP A 182 -5.63 13.65 1.76
CA ASP A 182 -6.48 14.43 2.67
C ASP A 182 -7.46 15.33 1.90
N SER A 183 -6.98 15.94 0.81
CA SER A 183 -7.78 16.82 -0.06
C SER A 183 -8.84 16.05 -0.84
N LEU A 184 -8.51 14.88 -1.40
CA LEU A 184 -9.48 14.00 -2.06
C LEU A 184 -10.58 13.57 -1.07
N MET A 185 -10.20 13.24 0.17
CA MET A 185 -11.14 12.82 1.21
C MET A 185 -12.11 13.91 1.70
N LYS A 186 -11.95 15.17 1.25
CA LYS A 186 -12.90 16.26 1.48
C LYS A 186 -14.07 16.26 0.48
N LEU A 187 -13.98 15.47 -0.60
CA LEU A 187 -15.05 15.37 -1.59
C LEU A 187 -16.29 14.69 -0.98
N PRO A 188 -17.50 15.26 -1.10
CA PRO A 188 -18.71 14.71 -0.49
C PRO A 188 -18.99 13.24 -0.86
N LYS A 189 -18.70 12.85 -2.11
CA LYS A 189 -18.84 11.47 -2.59
C LYS A 189 -17.95 10.50 -1.82
N LEU A 190 -16.67 10.84 -1.61
CA LEU A 190 -15.72 9.97 -0.89
C LEU A 190 -16.02 9.92 0.61
N ILE A 191 -16.44 11.05 1.22
CA ILE A 191 -16.91 11.07 2.61
C ILE A 191 -18.08 10.12 2.79
N SER A 192 -19.05 10.16 1.87
CA SER A 192 -20.24 9.31 1.92
C SER A 192 -19.88 7.85 1.72
N GLN A 193 -19.00 7.53 0.77
CA GLN A 193 -18.48 6.18 0.56
C GLN A 193 -17.77 5.64 1.80
N TYR A 194 -16.87 6.41 2.43
CA TYR A 194 -16.17 6.01 3.64
C TYR A 194 -17.14 5.68 4.79
N LYS A 195 -18.14 6.55 5.02
CA LYS A 195 -19.20 6.31 5.99
C LYS A 195 -19.98 5.05 5.69
N ASN A 196 -20.29 4.80 4.42
CA ASN A 196 -21.05 3.63 4.02
C ASN A 196 -20.29 2.33 4.24
N PHE A 197 -19.01 2.28 3.86
CA PHE A 197 -18.16 1.09 4.02
C PHE A 197 -17.79 0.83 5.49
N TYR A 198 -17.31 1.86 6.20
CA TYR A 198 -16.66 1.67 7.50
C TYR A 198 -17.50 2.13 8.69
N LYS A 199 -18.70 2.67 8.46
CA LYS A 199 -19.64 3.15 9.50
C LYS A 199 -19.02 4.19 10.44
N LYS A 200 -18.06 4.97 9.93
CA LYS A 200 -17.30 5.98 10.68
C LYS A 200 -17.12 7.24 9.84
N ASN A 201 -16.79 8.36 10.50
CA ASN A 201 -16.30 9.53 9.80
C ASN A 201 -14.85 9.29 9.33
N PRO A 202 -14.46 9.78 8.14
CA PRO A 202 -13.07 9.70 7.70
C PRO A 202 -12.19 10.56 8.62
N PRO A 203 -11.11 10.00 9.20
CA PRO A 203 -10.13 10.80 9.94
C PRO A 203 -9.27 11.63 8.99
N SER A 204 -8.64 12.69 9.49
CA SER A 204 -7.57 13.36 8.73
C SER A 204 -6.30 12.51 8.76
N ILE A 205 -5.78 12.16 7.59
CA ILE A 205 -4.52 11.42 7.46
C ILE A 205 -3.33 12.24 7.96
N LEU A 206 -3.40 13.56 7.85
CA LEU A 206 -2.35 14.46 8.34
C LEU A 206 -2.28 14.47 9.87
N HIS A 207 -3.43 14.49 10.55
CA HIS A 207 -3.46 14.33 12.00
C HIS A 207 -2.98 12.95 12.43
N MET A 208 -3.37 11.90 11.70
CA MET A 208 -2.90 10.55 11.94
C MET A 208 -1.38 10.46 11.83
N LYS A 209 -0.79 11.02 10.77
CA LYS A 209 0.66 11.08 10.58
C LYS A 209 1.35 11.86 11.70
N LYS A 210 0.83 13.04 12.06
CA LYS A 210 1.40 13.85 13.15
C LYS A 210 1.52 13.04 14.44
N TYR A 211 0.44 12.38 14.87
CA TYR A 211 0.47 11.60 16.11
C TYR A 211 1.28 10.32 16.00
N TYR A 212 1.27 9.66 14.84
CA TYR A 212 2.08 8.47 14.60
C TYR A 212 3.58 8.79 14.63
N ASP A 213 4.03 9.81 13.91
CA ASP A 213 5.43 10.24 13.90
C ASP A 213 5.88 10.66 15.31
N LEU A 214 5.02 11.36 16.05
CA LEU A 214 5.28 11.69 17.45
C LEU A 214 5.35 10.45 18.33
N ALA A 215 4.52 9.43 18.10
CA ALA A 215 4.54 8.18 18.87
C ALA A 215 5.83 7.37 18.66
N ILE A 216 6.39 7.38 17.45
CA ILE A 216 7.62 6.65 17.14
C ILE A 216 8.89 7.48 17.34
N SER A 217 8.80 8.80 17.53
CA SER A 217 9.99 9.68 17.54
C SER A 217 10.97 9.33 18.67
N ASN A 218 12.24 9.14 18.31
CA ASN A 218 13.36 9.00 19.24
C ASN A 218 13.95 10.37 19.68
N ASN A 219 13.63 11.43 18.92
CA ASN A 219 14.15 12.78 19.08
C ASN A 219 12.99 13.78 19.24
N VAL A 220 12.15 13.57 20.24
CA VAL A 220 11.12 14.55 20.59
C VAL A 220 11.80 15.84 21.06
N GLN A 221 11.48 16.96 20.40
CA GLN A 221 11.94 18.28 20.82
C GLN A 221 11.11 18.70 22.03
N ILE A 222 11.67 18.48 23.21
CA ILE A 222 10.96 18.66 24.49
C ILE A 222 10.60 20.13 24.72
N ASP A 223 11.43 21.07 24.25
CA ASP A 223 11.27 22.50 24.53
C ASP A 223 10.00 23.11 23.93
N GLU A 224 9.49 22.56 22.82
CA GLU A 224 8.22 23.01 22.21
C GLU A 224 6.98 22.51 22.95
N GLU A 225 7.11 21.44 23.75
CA GLU A 225 5.99 20.86 24.51
C GLU A 225 6.03 21.20 26.03
N LYS A 226 7.13 21.80 26.52
CA LYS A 226 7.29 22.18 27.94
C LYS A 226 6.24 23.16 28.45
N GLU A 227 5.68 23.99 27.58
CA GLU A 227 4.67 24.99 27.94
C GLU A 227 3.34 24.35 28.37
N PHE A 228 3.12 23.07 28.05
CA PHE A 228 1.92 22.31 28.40
C PHE A 228 2.12 21.35 29.57
N LEU A 229 3.28 21.37 30.23
CA LEU A 229 3.61 20.46 31.33
C LEU A 229 3.22 21.04 32.68
N THR A 230 2.70 20.18 33.56
CA THR A 230 2.50 20.50 34.96
C THR A 230 3.85 20.70 35.67
N ASP A 231 3.87 21.40 36.81
CA ASP A 231 5.10 21.60 37.56
C ASP A 231 5.73 20.28 38.05
N GLU A 232 4.91 19.25 38.30
CA GLU A 232 5.38 17.89 38.58
C GLU A 232 6.05 17.23 37.36
N GLU A 233 5.53 17.47 36.15
CA GLU A 233 6.09 16.91 34.91
C GLU A 233 7.41 17.57 34.51
N LYS A 234 7.65 18.82 34.91
CA LYS A 234 8.93 19.51 34.72
C LYS A 234 10.07 18.90 35.54
N LEU A 235 9.76 18.09 36.56
CA LEU A 235 10.74 17.39 37.38
C LEU A 235 11.16 16.03 36.79
N LEU A 236 10.49 15.56 35.74
CA LEU A 236 10.83 14.30 35.06
C LEU A 236 12.16 14.43 34.34
N SER A 237 12.88 13.32 34.22
CA SER A 237 14.02 13.25 33.31
C SER A 237 13.56 13.40 31.86
N ASP A 238 14.43 13.92 30.99
CA ASP A 238 14.15 14.05 29.56
C ASP A 238 13.69 12.72 28.93
N ALA A 239 14.23 11.59 29.39
CA ALA A 239 13.84 10.26 28.91
C ALA A 239 12.41 9.87 29.32
N GLU A 240 12.01 10.15 30.56
CA GLU A 240 10.64 9.90 31.03
C GLU A 240 9.63 10.80 30.34
N LEU A 241 10.00 12.06 30.13
CA LEU A 241 9.17 13.03 29.44
C LEU A 241 8.95 12.65 27.97
N LYS A 242 10.02 12.24 27.26
CA LYS A 242 9.92 11.68 25.90
C LYS A 242 8.96 10.50 25.85
N ASN A 243 9.17 9.50 26.72
CA ASN A 243 8.30 8.33 26.80
C ASN A 243 6.82 8.71 27.05
N LYS A 244 6.58 9.70 27.90
CA LYS A 244 5.23 10.20 28.18
C LYS A 244 4.60 10.86 26.96
N ILE A 245 5.35 11.70 26.24
CA ILE A 245 4.89 12.34 25.00
C ILE A 245 4.55 11.26 23.94
N ASN A 246 5.44 10.29 23.72
CA ASN A 246 5.19 9.20 22.77
C ASN A 246 3.92 8.42 23.13
N ARG A 247 3.74 8.04 24.42
CA ARG A 247 2.55 7.34 24.91
C ARG A 247 1.27 8.16 24.75
N ASN A 248 1.32 9.45 25.06
CA ASN A 248 0.20 10.36 24.85
C ASN A 248 -0.18 10.45 23.37
N ALA A 249 0.79 10.42 22.47
CA ALA A 249 0.55 10.40 21.03
C ALA A 249 -0.16 9.10 20.59
N VAL A 250 0.22 7.93 21.13
CA VAL A 250 -0.50 6.66 20.91
C VAL A 250 -1.95 6.75 21.41
N ILE A 251 -2.19 7.34 22.58
CA ILE A 251 -3.55 7.55 23.11
C ILE A 251 -4.37 8.47 22.19
N LYS A 252 -3.78 9.55 21.69
CA LYS A 252 -4.46 10.45 20.74
C LYS A 252 -4.78 9.73 19.43
N LEU A 253 -3.85 8.91 18.94
CA LEU A 253 -3.99 8.12 17.73
C LEU A 253 -5.09 7.05 17.85
N SER A 254 -5.23 6.40 19.02
CA SER A 254 -6.27 5.40 19.25
C SER A 254 -7.69 5.97 19.29
N LYS A 255 -7.82 7.26 19.64
CA LYS A 255 -9.10 7.99 19.71
C LYS A 255 -9.57 8.61 18.40
N LEU A 256 -8.76 8.58 17.34
CA LEU A 256 -9.20 8.92 15.98
C LEU A 256 -10.25 7.92 15.48
#